data_AF-A0A7S1QG18-F1
#
_entry.id   AF-A0A7S1QG18-F1
#
_cell.length_a   1.000
_cell.length_b   1.000
_cell.length_c   1.000
_cell.angle_alpha   90.00
_cell.angle_beta   90.00
_cell.angle_gamma   90.00
#
_symmetry.space_group_name_H-M   'P 1'
#
loop_
_entity.id
_entity.type
_entity.pdbx_description
1 polymer ?
#
loop_
_entity_poly.entity_id
_entity_poly.type
_entity_poly.pdbx_seq_one_letter_code
_entity_poly.pdbx_strand_id
1 'polypeptide(L)'
;VLGALHAGVFGGPWVLVTNQLDRLFGSSGYKMLEDGGPPMASLKDFGVIRTLYMLPFGARRVITHLYAGLKLMIITAAEYNFFYKIPYMRIPKERRMSWKMKKHHYEDLCAFLGIEDCPRTGRPRNQPTWWDWEEDRADVTAAIWAMAVLFHLANWYVFRTGLTACWTLL
;
A
#
# COMPACT_ATOMS: atom_id res chain seq x y z
N VAL A 1 12.92 -15.53 -10.81
CA VAL A 1 11.67 -16.30 -10.60
C VAL A 1 10.56 -15.43 -10.00
N LEU A 2 10.75 -14.83 -8.82
CA LEU A 2 9.78 -13.92 -8.19
C LEU A 2 9.23 -12.82 -9.12
N GLY A 3 10.09 -12.12 -9.87
CA GLY A 3 9.66 -11.07 -10.81
C GLY A 3 8.75 -11.54 -11.95
N ALA A 4 8.94 -12.77 -12.45
CA ALA A 4 8.13 -13.33 -13.54
C ALA A 4 6.75 -13.82 -13.06
N LEU A 5 6.69 -14.35 -11.83
CA LEU A 5 5.43 -14.72 -11.19
C LEU A 5 4.63 -13.47 -10.81
N HIS A 6 5.31 -12.43 -10.33
CA HIS A 6 4.69 -11.13 -10.05
C HIS A 6 4.10 -10.51 -11.32
N ALA A 7 4.84 -10.52 -12.44
CA ALA A 7 4.32 -10.12 -13.74
C ALA A 7 3.13 -10.98 -14.21
N GLY A 8 3.08 -12.26 -13.83
CA GLY A 8 1.93 -13.13 -14.08
C GLY A 8 0.65 -12.67 -13.38
N VAL A 9 0.75 -12.17 -12.15
CA VAL A 9 -0.42 -11.59 -11.45
C VAL A 9 -0.90 -10.30 -12.14
N PHE A 10 0.01 -9.55 -12.80
CA PHE A 10 -0.28 -8.26 -13.45
C PHE A 10 -0.56 -8.31 -14.95
N GLY A 11 -0.21 -9.41 -15.62
CA GLY A 11 -0.29 -9.51 -17.09
C GLY A 11 -1.68 -9.79 -17.65
N GLY A 12 -2.65 -10.16 -16.80
CA GLY A 12 -4.01 -10.51 -17.20
C GLY A 12 -5.07 -9.76 -16.39
N PRO A 13 -6.38 -9.95 -16.70
CA PRO A 13 -7.49 -9.30 -16.02
C PRO A 13 -7.75 -9.88 -14.61
N TRP A 14 -6.73 -10.41 -13.95
CA TRP A 14 -6.83 -11.10 -12.67
C TRP A 14 -7.34 -10.19 -11.56
N VAL A 15 -7.14 -8.88 -11.66
CA VAL A 15 -7.76 -7.88 -10.77
C VAL A 15 -9.28 -7.96 -10.79
N LEU A 16 -9.90 -8.24 -11.95
CA LEU A 16 -11.35 -8.43 -12.03
C LEU A 16 -11.77 -9.71 -11.32
N VAL A 17 -11.01 -10.79 -11.51
CA VAL A 17 -11.28 -12.07 -10.84
C VAL A 17 -11.15 -11.92 -9.32
N THR A 18 -10.07 -11.29 -8.85
CA THR A 18 -9.86 -11.07 -7.41
C THR A 18 -10.90 -10.12 -6.81
N ASN A 19 -11.38 -9.13 -7.57
CA ASN A 19 -12.53 -8.30 -7.15
C ASN A 19 -13.82 -9.11 -7.00
N GLN A 20 -14.11 -10.06 -7.91
CA GLN A 20 -15.29 -10.91 -7.76
C GLN A 20 -15.14 -11.89 -6.59
N LEU A 21 -13.95 -12.47 -6.41
CA LEU A 21 -13.67 -13.32 -5.26
C LEU A 21 -13.81 -12.54 -3.95
N ASP A 22 -13.31 -11.31 -3.86
CA ASP A 22 -13.49 -10.47 -2.68
C ASP A 22 -14.97 -10.28 -2.33
N ARG A 23 -15.82 -9.97 -3.33
CA ARG A 23 -17.26 -9.84 -3.13
C ARG A 23 -17.91 -11.13 -2.60
N LEU A 24 -17.48 -12.29 -3.11
CA LEU A 24 -17.98 -13.59 -2.66
C LEU A 24 -17.54 -13.94 -1.24
N PHE A 25 -16.34 -13.51 -0.84
CA PHE A 25 -15.73 -13.80 0.47
C PHE A 25 -15.89 -12.66 1.49
N GLY A 26 -16.92 -11.83 1.34
CA GLY A 26 -17.31 -10.85 2.36
C GLY A 26 -16.79 -9.42 2.17
N SER A 27 -16.32 -9.10 0.97
CA SER A 27 -15.94 -7.75 0.50
C SER A 27 -14.87 -7.09 1.37
N SER A 28 -13.87 -7.86 1.80
CA SER A 28 -12.80 -7.41 2.70
C SER A 28 -11.98 -6.26 2.12
N GLY A 29 -11.73 -6.28 0.80
CA GLY A 29 -11.04 -5.22 0.09
C GLY A 29 -11.88 -3.96 -0.01
N TYR A 30 -13.19 -4.09 -0.23
CA TYR A 30 -14.10 -2.95 -0.27
C TYR A 30 -14.25 -2.28 1.10
N LYS A 31 -14.45 -3.05 2.18
CA LYS A 31 -14.51 -2.52 3.55
C LYS A 31 -13.25 -1.78 3.92
N MET A 32 -12.07 -2.32 3.57
CA MET A 32 -10.80 -1.62 3.75
C MET A 32 -10.77 -0.25 3.05
N LEU A 33 -11.31 -0.14 1.83
CA LEU A 33 -11.35 1.12 1.10
C LEU A 33 -12.34 2.12 1.72
N GLU A 34 -13.47 1.64 2.25
CA GLU A 34 -14.45 2.47 2.96
C GLU A 34 -13.93 2.97 4.30
N ASP A 35 -13.32 2.08 5.08
CA ASP A 35 -12.83 2.38 6.43
C ASP A 35 -11.63 3.33 6.41
N GLY A 36 -10.99 3.52 5.25
CA GLY A 36 -9.78 4.35 5.11
C GLY A 36 -8.62 3.88 6.01
N GLY A 37 -8.68 2.63 6.49
CA GLY A 37 -7.75 2.07 7.45
C GLY A 37 -6.30 2.12 6.95
N PRO A 38 -5.31 2.07 7.86
CA PRO A 38 -3.92 2.30 7.49
C PRO A 38 -3.51 1.32 6.38
N PRO A 39 -3.05 1.81 5.22
CA PRO A 39 -2.98 1.01 4.00
C PRO A 39 -1.97 -0.16 4.05
N MET A 40 -1.20 -0.31 5.13
CA MET A 40 -0.20 -1.38 5.30
C MET A 40 0.08 -1.78 6.76
N ALA A 41 -0.47 -1.11 7.77
CA ALA A 41 0.09 -1.19 9.14
C ALA A 41 -0.37 -2.40 9.97
N SER A 42 -1.23 -3.25 9.40
CA SER A 42 -1.59 -4.53 10.01
C SER A 42 -1.76 -5.56 8.91
N LEU A 43 -0.65 -6.16 8.44
CA LEU A 43 -0.74 -7.37 7.60
C LEU A 43 -1.37 -8.54 8.38
N LYS A 44 -1.46 -8.43 9.71
CA LYS A 44 -2.09 -9.41 10.60
C LYS A 44 -3.53 -9.72 10.22
N ASP A 45 -4.26 -8.71 9.72
CA ASP A 45 -5.66 -8.83 9.31
C ASP A 45 -5.84 -9.06 7.80
N PHE A 46 -4.75 -9.30 7.06
CA PHE A 46 -4.81 -9.45 5.61
C PHE A 46 -4.94 -10.93 5.26
N GLY A 47 -6.18 -11.35 5.03
CA GLY A 47 -6.47 -12.63 4.40
C GLY A 47 -5.97 -12.69 2.95
N VAL A 48 -5.93 -13.90 2.41
CA VAL A 48 -5.43 -14.23 1.06
C VAL A 48 -5.98 -13.31 -0.05
N ILE A 49 -7.29 -13.07 -0.05
CA ILE A 49 -7.95 -12.25 -1.09
C ILE A 49 -7.57 -10.77 -0.98
N ARG A 50 -7.52 -10.23 0.24
CA ARG A 50 -7.10 -8.84 0.49
C ARG A 50 -5.65 -8.63 0.06
N THR A 51 -4.77 -9.60 0.32
CA THR A 51 -3.38 -9.53 -0.12
C THR A 51 -3.27 -9.58 -1.65
N LEU A 52 -4.00 -10.48 -2.32
CA LEU A 52 -4.06 -10.50 -3.78
C LEU A 52 -4.59 -9.19 -4.40
N TYR A 53 -5.60 -8.59 -3.79
CA TYR A 53 -6.11 -7.29 -4.19
C TYR A 53 -5.04 -6.21 -4.01
N MET A 54 -4.31 -6.25 -2.90
CA MET A 54 -3.30 -5.25 -2.57
C MET A 54 -2.02 -5.38 -3.39
N LEU A 55 -1.62 -6.54 -3.92
CA LEU A 55 -0.41 -6.66 -4.75
C LEU A 55 -0.36 -5.68 -5.95
N PRO A 56 -1.40 -5.54 -6.79
CA PRO A 56 -1.38 -4.60 -7.94
C PRO A 56 -1.48 -3.14 -7.54
N PHE A 57 -2.19 -2.85 -6.45
CA PHE A 57 -2.35 -1.48 -5.98
C PHE A 57 -1.22 -1.06 -5.05
N GLY A 58 -0.60 -2.01 -4.36
CA GLY A 58 0.34 -1.82 -3.27
C GLY A 58 1.48 -0.95 -3.72
N ALA A 59 2.32 -1.41 -4.64
CA ALA A 59 3.48 -0.61 -5.08
C ALA A 59 3.09 0.81 -5.52
N ARG A 60 2.05 0.99 -6.35
CA ARG A 60 1.67 2.30 -6.87
C ARG A 60 0.96 3.18 -5.84
N ARG A 61 -0.05 2.66 -5.15
CA ARG A 61 -0.85 3.39 -4.16
C ARG A 61 -0.10 3.62 -2.87
N VAL A 62 0.70 2.67 -2.39
CA VAL A 62 1.57 2.84 -1.23
C VAL A 62 2.55 3.95 -1.50
N ILE A 63 3.27 3.90 -2.63
CA ILE A 63 4.21 4.97 -2.99
C ILE A 63 3.46 6.29 -3.07
N THR A 64 2.34 6.37 -3.78
CA THR A 64 1.60 7.64 -3.84
C THR A 64 1.05 8.08 -2.49
N HIS A 65 0.57 7.18 -1.63
CA HIS A 65 -0.02 7.53 -0.34
C HIS A 65 1.05 7.97 0.67
N LEU A 66 2.17 7.24 0.74
CA LEU A 66 3.33 7.60 1.57
C LEU A 66 3.88 8.98 1.19
N TYR A 67 3.78 9.36 -0.09
CA TYR A 67 4.21 10.66 -0.57
C TYR A 67 3.05 11.63 -0.85
N ALA A 68 1.87 11.44 -0.23
CA ALA A 68 0.72 12.35 -0.32
C ALA A 68 0.32 12.76 -1.76
N GLY A 69 0.28 11.78 -2.67
CA GLY A 69 -0.05 11.93 -4.09
C GLY A 69 1.16 12.23 -4.98
N LEU A 70 2.38 12.31 -4.43
CA LEU A 70 3.56 12.69 -5.19
C LEU A 70 4.21 11.45 -5.84
N LYS A 71 4.42 11.53 -7.16
CA LYS A 71 5.00 10.45 -7.99
C LYS A 71 6.49 10.19 -7.70
N LEU A 72 7.15 11.04 -6.91
CA LEU A 72 8.59 11.03 -6.77
C LEU A 72 9.01 10.25 -5.53
N MET A 73 9.65 9.10 -5.74
CA MET A 73 10.65 8.66 -4.78
C MET A 73 11.72 9.75 -4.74
N ILE A 74 11.88 10.39 -3.59
CA ILE A 74 12.91 11.39 -3.35
C ILE A 74 14.25 10.65 -3.27
N ILE A 75 15.14 10.85 -4.26
CA ILE A 75 16.39 10.08 -4.36
C ILE A 75 17.55 10.88 -3.75
N THR A 76 17.45 12.21 -3.76
CA THR A 76 18.52 13.10 -3.29
C THR A 76 18.09 13.96 -2.09
N ALA A 77 19.07 14.37 -1.28
CA ALA A 77 18.84 15.29 -0.17
C ALA A 77 18.29 16.66 -0.64
N ALA A 78 18.69 17.12 -1.83
CA ALA A 78 18.19 18.36 -2.41
C ALA A 78 16.70 18.29 -2.74
N GLU A 79 16.26 17.20 -3.37
CA GLU A 79 14.85 16.93 -3.64
C GLU A 79 14.04 16.83 -2.35
N TYR A 80 14.60 16.18 -1.31
CA TYR A 80 13.96 16.08 0.01
C TYR A 80 13.71 17.45 0.61
N ASN A 81 14.74 18.30 0.65
CA ASN A 81 14.63 19.65 1.19
C ASN A 81 13.65 20.51 0.38
N PHE A 82 13.67 20.37 -0.95
CA PHE A 82 12.75 21.10 -1.83
C PHE A 82 11.29 20.68 -1.62
N PHE A 83 11.02 19.37 -1.47
CA PHE A 83 9.70 18.83 -1.20
C PHE A 83 9.05 19.49 0.02
N TYR A 84 9.76 19.56 1.15
CA TYR A 84 9.23 20.18 2.37
C TYR A 84 9.22 21.71 2.32
N LYS A 85 10.03 22.33 1.45
CA LYS A 85 10.02 23.79 1.27
C LYS A 85 8.70 24.27 0.67
N ILE A 86 8.08 23.52 -0.24
CA ILE A 86 6.84 23.95 -0.93
C ILE A 86 5.68 24.16 0.06
N PRO A 87 5.31 23.19 0.93
CA PRO A 87 4.30 23.41 1.96
C PRO A 87 4.66 24.57 2.90
N TYR A 88 5.93 24.69 3.29
CA TYR A 88 6.39 25.79 4.14
C TYR A 88 6.23 27.17 3.47
N MET A 89 6.30 27.27 2.15
CA MET A 89 6.09 28.55 1.46
C MET A 89 4.61 28.85 1.24
N ARG A 90 3.77 27.83 1.07
CA ARG A 90 2.35 27.99 0.71
C ARG A 90 1.41 28.07 1.91
N ILE A 91 1.74 27.40 3.01
CA ILE A 91 0.86 27.37 4.19
C ILE A 91 1.19 28.60 5.07
N PRO A 92 0.18 29.40 5.48
CA PRO A 92 0.38 30.53 6.39
C PRO A 92 1.06 30.11 7.69
N LYS A 93 1.80 31.02 8.35
CA LYS A 93 2.64 30.67 9.52
C LYS A 93 1.79 30.18 10.69
N GLU A 94 0.58 30.69 10.81
CA GLU A 94 -0.39 30.42 11.88
C GLU A 94 -0.97 29.02 11.75
N ARG A 95 -0.97 28.46 10.52
CA ARG A 95 -1.43 27.10 10.21
C ARG A 95 -0.29 26.10 10.09
N ARG A 96 0.89 26.43 10.61
CA ARG A 96 2.08 25.57 10.58
C ARG A 96 2.62 25.32 11.97
N MET A 97 2.99 24.07 12.22
CA MET A 97 3.71 23.66 13.42
C MET A 97 5.08 23.09 13.01
N SER A 98 6.16 23.70 13.50
CA SER A 98 7.51 23.14 13.33
C SER A 98 7.76 22.07 14.39
N TRP A 99 7.49 20.82 14.04
CA TRP A 99 7.63 19.70 14.97
C TRP A 99 9.09 19.40 15.36
N LYS A 100 9.37 19.27 16.67
CA LYS A 100 10.68 18.85 17.19
C LYS A 100 10.50 17.62 18.07
N MET A 101 10.93 16.45 17.60
CA MET A 101 10.74 15.15 18.30
C MET A 101 11.22 15.13 19.75
N LYS A 102 12.26 15.91 20.11
CA LYS A 102 12.79 15.97 21.48
C LYS A 102 12.06 16.95 22.40
N LYS A 103 11.29 17.89 21.84
CA LYS A 103 10.67 19.00 22.57
C LYS A 103 9.16 18.88 22.64
N HIS A 104 8.52 18.45 21.55
CA HIS A 104 7.06 18.44 21.45
C HIS A 104 6.46 17.11 21.88
N HIS A 105 5.29 17.19 22.49
CA HIS A 105 4.48 16.09 23.00
C HIS A 105 3.15 15.99 22.25
N TYR A 106 2.41 14.89 22.41
CA TYR A 106 1.09 14.72 21.77
C TYR A 106 0.13 15.85 22.12
N GLU A 107 0.24 16.41 23.32
CA GLU A 107 -0.58 17.52 23.79
C GLU A 107 -0.33 18.79 22.97
N ASP A 108 0.91 19.05 22.55
CA ASP A 108 1.24 20.18 21.66
C ASP A 108 0.60 19.97 20.28
N LEU A 109 0.56 18.73 19.80
CA LEU A 109 -0.07 18.37 18.53
C LEU A 109 -1.59 18.54 18.61
N CYS A 110 -2.21 18.01 19.67
CA CYS A 110 -3.64 18.13 19.91
C CYS A 110 -4.07 19.59 20.04
N ALA A 111 -3.31 20.40 20.78
CA ALA A 111 -3.56 21.83 20.91
C ALA A 111 -3.47 22.54 19.56
N PHE A 112 -2.47 22.21 18.73
CA PHE A 112 -2.36 22.76 17.37
C PHE A 112 -3.53 22.34 16.45
N LEU A 113 -4.04 21.12 16.62
CA LEU A 113 -5.17 20.58 15.84
C LEU A 113 -6.54 20.97 16.40
N GLY A 114 -6.62 21.55 17.59
CA GLY A 114 -7.88 21.87 18.27
C GLY A 114 -8.64 20.64 18.77
N ILE A 115 -7.94 19.58 19.16
CA ILE A 115 -8.55 18.34 19.71
C ILE A 115 -8.66 18.47 21.24
N GLU A 116 -9.89 18.50 21.75
CA GLU A 116 -10.16 18.66 23.19
C GLU A 116 -9.84 17.39 24.00
N ASP A 117 -10.23 16.21 23.49
CA ASP A 117 -9.99 14.92 24.16
C ASP A 117 -8.65 14.30 23.72
N CYS A 118 -7.56 14.88 24.21
CA CYS A 118 -6.22 14.43 23.88
C CYS A 118 -5.74 13.31 24.83
N PRO A 119 -5.27 12.16 24.32
CA PRO A 119 -4.62 11.15 25.13
C PRO A 119 -3.32 11.74 25.68
N ARG A 120 -3.31 12.10 26.97
CA ARG A 120 -2.19 12.77 27.65
C ARG A 120 -1.01 11.83 27.92
N THR A 121 -0.52 11.19 26.88
CA THR A 121 0.53 10.16 26.93
C THR A 121 1.94 10.75 26.83
N GLY A 122 2.06 12.08 26.73
CA GLY A 122 3.32 12.78 26.64
C GLY A 122 4.01 12.59 25.29
N ARG A 123 5.25 12.08 25.28
CA ARG A 123 6.06 12.03 24.07
C ARG A 123 5.51 11.02 23.06
N PRO A 124 5.55 11.32 21.74
CA PRO A 124 5.39 10.30 20.73
C PRO A 124 6.36 9.17 20.99
N ARG A 125 5.82 7.95 21.09
CA ARG A 125 6.67 6.76 21.08
C ARG A 125 7.30 6.66 19.71
N ASN A 126 8.53 6.16 19.66
CA ASN A 126 9.08 5.74 18.39
C ASN A 126 8.08 4.78 17.78
N GLN A 127 7.73 5.02 16.52
CA GLN A 127 6.94 4.06 15.76
C GLN A 127 7.67 2.71 15.89
N PRO A 128 6.95 1.63 16.24
CA PRO A 128 7.54 0.31 16.15
C PRO A 128 8.09 0.12 14.74
N THR A 129 9.17 -0.65 14.62
CA THR A 129 9.79 -0.91 13.33
C THR A 129 8.74 -1.43 12.35
N TRP A 130 8.90 -1.18 11.04
CA TRP A 130 7.96 -1.68 10.04
C TRP A 130 7.73 -3.20 10.16
N TRP A 131 8.76 -3.93 10.62
CA TRP A 131 8.72 -5.36 10.90
C TRP A 131 7.73 -5.75 12.02
N ASP A 132 7.45 -4.87 12.98
CA ASP A 132 6.48 -5.14 14.05
C ASP A 132 5.03 -5.20 13.53
N TRP A 133 4.82 -4.72 12.31
CA TRP A 133 3.54 -4.75 11.58
C TRP A 133 3.47 -5.90 10.57
N GLU A 134 4.60 -6.56 10.32
CA GLU A 134 4.68 -7.77 9.51
C GLU A 134 4.52 -8.98 10.43
N GLU A 135 3.62 -9.88 10.05
CA GLU A 135 3.51 -11.20 10.67
C GLU A 135 3.77 -12.23 9.59
N ASP A 136 4.64 -13.20 9.91
CA ASP A 136 4.93 -14.28 8.97
C ASP A 136 3.76 -15.27 8.93
N ARG A 137 2.87 -15.05 7.96
CA ARG A 137 1.68 -15.87 7.70
C ARG A 137 2.00 -16.91 6.63
N ALA A 138 2.65 -17.99 7.04
CA ALA A 138 3.05 -19.07 6.13
C ALA A 138 1.87 -19.67 5.35
N ASP A 139 0.69 -19.74 5.98
CA ASP A 139 -0.57 -20.18 5.37
C ASP A 139 -1.01 -19.26 4.23
N VAL A 140 -1.02 -17.94 4.48
CA VAL A 140 -1.38 -16.92 3.50
C VAL A 140 -0.35 -16.87 2.37
N THR A 141 0.93 -16.93 2.73
CA THR A 141 2.04 -16.94 1.77
C THR A 141 1.95 -18.15 0.84
N ALA A 142 1.74 -19.36 1.37
CA ALA A 142 1.60 -20.57 0.57
C ALA A 142 0.39 -20.47 -0.40
N ALA A 143 -0.75 -19.97 0.08
CA ALA A 143 -1.93 -19.77 -0.76
C ALA A 143 -1.69 -18.76 -1.88
N ILE A 144 -1.04 -17.62 -1.58
CA ILE A 144 -0.68 -16.61 -2.59
C ILE A 144 0.25 -17.20 -3.63
N TRP A 145 1.27 -17.97 -3.20
CA TRP A 145 2.19 -18.64 -4.10
C TRP A 145 1.48 -19.61 -5.04
N ALA A 146 0.57 -20.45 -4.50
CA ALA A 146 -0.21 -21.37 -5.32
C ALA A 146 -1.05 -20.62 -6.37
N MET A 147 -1.75 -19.55 -5.98
CA MET A 147 -2.53 -18.74 -6.93
C MET A 147 -1.67 -18.01 -7.94
N ALA A 148 -0.51 -17.49 -7.55
CA ALA A 148 0.41 -16.83 -8.47
C ALA A 148 0.94 -17.80 -9.55
N VAL A 149 1.25 -19.04 -9.16
CA VAL A 149 1.62 -20.10 -10.12
C VAL A 149 0.45 -20.42 -11.04
N LEU A 150 -0.78 -20.54 -10.53
CA LEU A 150 -1.97 -20.79 -11.35
C LEU A 150 -2.22 -19.65 -12.36
N PHE A 151 -2.16 -18.39 -11.94
CA PHE A 151 -2.32 -17.24 -12.84
C PHE A 151 -1.21 -17.18 -13.88
N HIS A 152 0.03 -17.50 -13.48
CA HIS A 152 1.14 -17.57 -14.42
C HIS A 152 0.94 -18.65 -15.49
N LEU A 153 0.53 -19.86 -15.09
CA LEU A 153 0.21 -20.94 -16.02
C LEU A 153 -0.95 -20.55 -16.95
N ALA A 154 -2.02 -19.97 -16.40
CA ALA A 154 -3.16 -19.51 -17.18
C ALA A 154 -2.75 -18.46 -18.24
N ASN A 155 -1.94 -17.46 -17.85
CA ASN A 155 -1.39 -16.49 -18.79
C ASN A 155 -0.55 -17.17 -19.88
N TRP A 156 0.33 -18.10 -19.51
CA TRP A 156 1.17 -18.82 -20.46
C TRP A 156 0.33 -19.54 -21.52
N TYR A 157 -0.74 -20.23 -21.10
CA TYR A 157 -1.66 -20.88 -22.02
C TYR A 157 -2.38 -19.88 -22.94
N VAL A 158 -2.91 -18.78 -22.39
CA VAL A 158 -3.59 -17.75 -23.18
C VAL A 158 -2.65 -17.14 -24.22
N PHE A 159 -1.43 -16.75 -23.83
CA PHE A 159 -0.46 -16.18 -24.75
C PHE A 159 0.00 -17.18 -25.81
N ARG A 160 0.28 -18.42 -25.42
CA ARG A 160 0.66 -19.48 -26.37
C ARG A 160 -0.43 -19.72 -27.41
N THR A 161 -1.68 -19.89 -26.98
CA THR A 161 -2.81 -20.12 -27.89
C THR A 161 -3.04 -18.92 -28.80
N GLY A 162 -2.97 -17.69 -28.26
CA GLY A 162 -3.08 -16.47 -29.06
C GLY A 162 -1.99 -16.35 -30.12
N LEU A 163 -0.73 -16.63 -29.77
CA LEU A 163 0.38 -16.61 -30.72
C LEU A 163 0.23 -17.67 -31.81
N THR A 164 -0.19 -18.89 -31.47
CA THR A 164 -0.44 -19.95 -32.46
C THR A 164 -1.60 -19.58 -33.40
N ALA A 165 -2.67 -18.98 -32.89
CA ALA A 165 -3.78 -18.50 -33.72
C ALA A 165 -3.32 -17.38 -34.67
N CYS A 166 -2.54 -16.40 -34.19
CA CYS A 166 -1.99 -15.36 -35.05
C CYS A 166 -1.05 -15.92 -36.12
N TRP A 167 -0.22 -16.91 -35.79
CA TRP A 167 0.71 -17.53 -36.73
C TRP A 167 0.02 -18.35 -37.82
N THR A 168 -1.14 -18.95 -37.52
CA THR A 168 -1.90 -19.75 -38.49
C THR A 168 -2.78 -18.90 -39.41
N LEU A 169 -3.00 -17.62 -39.07
CA LEU A 169 -3.79 -16.67 -39.85
C LEU A 169 -2.96 -15.76 -40.75
N LEU A 170 -1.62 -15.81 -40.65
CA LEU A 170 -0.66 -15.09 -41.50
C LEU A 170 -0.09 -16.02 -42.58
#